data_AF-A0A6S7I6M5-F1
#
_entry.id   AF-A0A6S7I6M5-F1
#
_cell.length_a   1.000
_cell.length_b   1.000
_cell.length_c   1.000
_cell.angle_alpha   90.00
_cell.angle_beta   90.00
_cell.angle_gamma   90.00
#
_symmetry.space_group_name_H-M   'P 1'
#
loop_
_entity.id
_entity.type
_entity.pdbx_description
1 polymer ?
#
loop_
_entity_poly.entity_id
_entity_poly.type
_entity_poly.pdbx_seq_one_letter_code
_entity_poly.pdbx_strand_id
1 'polypeptide(L)'
;MGIKNLLPLLKDVSKKKHLKDFHGETAAIDASCWLHKALSVSYNHYGDDSRTIDICTRYLDVFLVNGVKPFVVFDGMFLPGKEQERNNRKRTREESRAKALQLQNEGSVRESWKMLSQAASIEYKHVKDFIWVCIEKKVQYIVAAYESDAQIAFMLQHGHAGFAVTEDSDLLAYGCKRGTVGEHYLLFRHIKNYSVVETVIDPKITRVNVETASQAENPLHINITRCDEEIFSWKIPCFPVMSVSLQKVKFEYVNHQGMSYNGVVSADKMVDTGFCICTSSCEITINGKAFKVLWTFEGTVSSDLGTEQEAREQKHEIFEETPHTLPFKVMGTCYATERQDALEKAYEMLYDFNRPVFVRLCPEPENNDDPNAIAVQINYDEDEPYYTVGYIARELTRYLHPVIEQLEVSIHNIRFCTTFQRIGFYIAINITKPCLWDEHVVAASKKVK
;
A
#
# COMPACT_ATOMS: atom_id res chain seq x y z
N MET A 1 -3.28 17.55 -8.52
CA MET A 1 -2.11 16.65 -8.67
C MET A 1 -2.25 15.94 -10.02
N GLY A 2 -1.34 15.03 -10.40
CA GLY A 2 -1.49 14.19 -11.61
C GLY A 2 -0.95 14.69 -12.95
N ILE A 3 -1.52 14.15 -14.04
CA ILE A 3 -1.16 14.41 -15.45
C ILE A 3 -1.07 15.91 -15.76
N LYS A 4 0.16 16.38 -15.99
CA LYS A 4 0.45 17.78 -16.31
C LYS A 4 -0.34 18.23 -17.53
N ASN A 5 -0.98 19.41 -17.41
CA ASN A 5 -1.74 20.08 -18.47
C ASN A 5 -2.97 19.33 -19.01
N LEU A 6 -3.43 18.24 -18.36
CA LEU A 6 -4.62 17.53 -18.82
C LEU A 6 -5.91 18.36 -18.67
N LEU A 7 -6.11 19.01 -17.52
CA LEU A 7 -7.34 19.77 -17.26
C LEU A 7 -7.59 20.93 -18.24
N PRO A 8 -6.59 21.76 -18.60
CA PRO A 8 -6.75 22.75 -19.67
C PRO A 8 -7.19 22.13 -21.01
N LEU A 9 -6.71 20.94 -21.36
CA LEU A 9 -7.06 20.26 -22.61
C LEU A 9 -8.49 19.72 -22.59
N LEU A 10 -9.02 19.38 -21.41
CA LEU A 10 -10.37 18.85 -21.26
C LEU A 10 -11.44 19.94 -21.06
N LYS A 11 -11.08 21.22 -21.22
CA LYS A 11 -12.00 22.35 -20.98
C LYS A 11 -13.25 22.30 -21.85
N ASP A 12 -13.15 21.82 -23.09
CA ASP A 12 -14.28 21.77 -24.03
C ASP A 12 -15.29 20.66 -23.69
N VAL A 13 -14.84 19.60 -23.01
CA VAL A 13 -15.67 18.50 -22.52
C VAL A 13 -16.09 18.68 -21.06
N SER A 14 -15.76 19.84 -20.48
CA SER A 14 -16.01 20.18 -19.09
C SER A 14 -17.28 21.00 -18.92
N LYS A 15 -18.18 20.58 -18.03
CA LYS A 15 -19.43 21.30 -17.72
C LYS A 15 -19.46 21.80 -16.28
N LYS A 16 -20.00 23.01 -16.06
CA LYS A 16 -20.23 23.50 -14.70
C LYS A 16 -21.50 22.91 -14.12
N LYS A 17 -21.42 22.34 -12.93
CA LYS A 17 -22.52 21.76 -12.16
C LYS A 17 -22.47 22.24 -10.72
N HIS A 18 -23.60 22.10 -10.04
CA HIS A 18 -23.73 22.38 -8.62
C HIS A 18 -23.97 21.07 -7.87
N LEU A 19 -23.43 20.93 -6.67
CA LEU A 19 -23.55 19.70 -5.87
C LEU A 19 -25.00 19.25 -5.61
N LYS A 20 -25.94 20.21 -5.56
CA LYS A 20 -27.40 19.95 -5.48
C LYS A 20 -27.94 19.10 -6.62
N ASP A 21 -27.32 19.17 -7.80
CA ASP A 21 -27.73 18.41 -8.97
C ASP A 21 -27.51 16.89 -8.76
N PHE A 22 -26.72 16.51 -7.77
CA PHE A 22 -26.37 15.12 -7.43
C PHE A 22 -27.07 14.64 -6.15
N HIS A 23 -28.14 15.32 -5.72
CA HIS A 23 -28.88 14.95 -4.52
C HIS A 23 -29.31 13.47 -4.55
N GLY A 24 -29.01 12.73 -3.48
CA GLY A 24 -29.30 11.31 -3.33
C GLY A 24 -28.23 10.38 -3.89
N GLU A 25 -27.28 10.89 -4.68
CA GLU A 25 -26.14 10.12 -5.20
C GLU A 25 -25.04 9.95 -4.14
N THR A 26 -24.19 8.95 -4.38
CA THR A 26 -22.98 8.69 -3.57
C THR A 26 -21.76 9.28 -4.25
N ALA A 27 -20.99 10.10 -3.52
CA ALA A 27 -19.76 10.72 -3.98
C ALA A 27 -18.54 9.97 -3.43
N ALA A 28 -17.72 9.36 -4.30
CA ALA A 28 -16.44 8.79 -3.90
C ALA A 28 -15.40 9.91 -3.78
N ILE A 29 -14.92 10.19 -2.56
CA ILE A 29 -14.06 11.34 -2.26
C ILE A 29 -12.63 10.87 -2.04
N ASP A 30 -11.70 11.42 -2.81
CA ASP A 30 -10.27 11.28 -2.57
C ASP A 30 -9.87 12.12 -1.34
N ALA A 31 -9.57 11.41 -0.24
CA ALA A 31 -9.21 12.04 1.03
C ALA A 31 -7.86 12.77 0.96
N SER A 32 -6.90 12.25 0.19
CA SER A 32 -5.55 12.81 0.06
C SER A 32 -5.60 14.20 -0.57
N CYS A 33 -6.45 14.40 -1.58
CA CYS A 33 -6.69 15.72 -2.15
C CYS A 33 -7.22 16.73 -1.11
N TRP A 34 -8.21 16.33 -0.31
CA TRP A 34 -8.80 17.21 0.71
C TRP A 34 -7.84 17.53 1.84
N LEU A 35 -7.13 16.54 2.36
CA LEU A 35 -6.14 16.72 3.42
C LEU A 35 -4.99 17.62 2.97
N HIS A 36 -4.47 17.44 1.76
CA HIS A 36 -3.45 18.33 1.21
C HIS A 36 -3.94 19.77 1.09
N LYS A 37 -5.18 19.96 0.61
CA LYS A 37 -5.77 21.29 0.50
C LYS A 37 -5.99 21.93 1.87
N ALA A 38 -6.53 21.18 2.81
CA ALA A 38 -6.81 21.63 4.17
C ALA A 38 -5.52 22.01 4.90
N LEU A 39 -4.46 21.21 4.79
CA LEU A 39 -3.13 21.54 5.31
C LEU A 39 -2.61 22.85 4.72
N SER A 40 -2.67 22.99 3.39
CA SER A 40 -2.22 24.22 2.74
C SER A 40 -2.99 25.44 3.22
N VAL A 41 -4.32 25.33 3.37
CA VAL A 41 -5.14 26.42 3.91
C VAL A 41 -4.80 26.71 5.37
N SER A 42 -4.64 25.66 6.19
CA SER A 42 -4.31 25.78 7.61
C SER A 42 -2.99 26.54 7.81
N TYR A 43 -1.91 26.09 7.17
CA TYR A 43 -0.61 26.74 7.29
C TYR A 43 -0.62 28.18 6.78
N ASN A 44 -1.27 28.45 5.63
CA ASN A 44 -1.29 29.80 5.07
C ASN A 44 -2.05 30.83 5.93
N HIS A 45 -3.02 30.40 6.74
CA HIS A 45 -3.85 31.30 7.55
C HIS A 45 -3.50 31.30 9.03
N TYR A 46 -3.00 30.19 9.56
CA TYR A 46 -2.79 29.97 10.99
C TYR A 46 -1.34 29.64 11.34
N GLY A 47 -0.50 29.29 10.35
CA GLY A 47 0.90 28.95 10.57
C GLY A 47 1.15 27.51 11.05
N ASP A 48 0.10 26.73 11.26
CA ASP A 48 0.14 25.34 11.71
C ASP A 48 -0.94 24.48 11.01
N ASP A 49 -1.02 23.20 11.36
CA ASP A 49 -1.99 22.23 10.83
C ASP A 49 -3.26 22.09 11.68
N SER A 50 -3.45 22.91 12.72
CA SER A 50 -4.52 22.75 13.73
C SER A 50 -5.94 22.81 13.16
N ARG A 51 -6.13 23.49 12.02
CA ARG A 51 -7.43 23.65 11.36
C ARG A 51 -7.68 22.64 10.25
N THR A 52 -6.75 21.72 9.99
CA THR A 52 -6.85 20.76 8.88
C THR A 52 -8.12 19.93 8.96
N ILE A 53 -8.40 19.34 10.13
CA ILE A 53 -9.57 18.46 10.31
C ILE A 53 -10.88 19.25 10.33
N ASP A 54 -10.89 20.44 10.94
CA ASP A 54 -12.04 21.36 10.89
C ASP A 54 -12.43 21.69 9.44
N ILE A 55 -11.44 21.93 8.57
CA ILE A 55 -11.66 22.25 7.17
C ILE A 55 -12.25 21.04 6.42
N CYS A 56 -11.67 19.85 6.59
CA CYS A 56 -12.21 18.62 5.99
C CYS A 56 -13.62 18.31 6.48
N THR A 57 -13.90 18.56 7.77
CA THR A 57 -15.23 18.42 8.38
C THR A 57 -16.26 19.31 7.69
N ARG A 58 -15.91 20.59 7.45
CA ARG A 58 -16.78 21.51 6.71
C ARG A 58 -17.00 21.07 5.27
N TYR A 59 -16.01 20.46 4.61
CA TYR A 59 -16.19 19.89 3.28
C TYR A 59 -17.23 18.78 3.30
N LEU A 60 -17.17 17.84 4.25
CA LEU A 60 -18.21 16.82 4.42
C LEU A 60 -19.60 17.43 4.66
N ASP A 61 -19.69 18.44 5.52
CA ASP A 61 -20.96 19.10 5.83
C ASP A 61 -21.63 19.70 4.57
N VAL A 62 -20.83 20.22 3.63
CA VAL A 62 -21.36 20.71 2.34
C VAL A 62 -22.04 19.59 1.56
N PHE A 63 -21.51 18.37 1.54
CA PHE A 63 -22.14 17.24 0.85
C PHE A 63 -23.42 16.81 1.55
N LEU A 64 -23.35 16.64 2.87
CA LEU A 64 -24.48 16.20 3.69
C LEU A 64 -25.67 17.18 3.60
N VAL A 65 -25.42 18.49 3.68
CA VAL A 65 -26.46 19.53 3.57
C VAL A 65 -27.12 19.54 2.18
N ASN A 66 -26.38 19.17 1.12
CA ASN A 66 -26.92 19.08 -0.23
C ASN A 66 -27.53 17.68 -0.53
N GLY A 67 -27.66 16.80 0.48
CA GLY A 67 -28.26 15.48 0.33
C GLY A 67 -27.42 14.50 -0.50
N VAL A 68 -26.13 14.78 -0.68
CA VAL A 68 -25.18 13.88 -1.33
C VAL A 68 -24.54 13.00 -0.25
N LYS A 69 -24.39 11.70 -0.53
CA LYS A 69 -23.79 10.75 0.41
C LYS A 69 -22.28 10.68 0.19
N PRO A 70 -21.44 11.27 1.05
CA PRO A 70 -20.00 11.14 0.93
C PRO A 70 -19.55 9.70 1.24
N PHE A 71 -18.63 9.19 0.44
CA PHE A 71 -17.88 7.96 0.69
C PHE A 71 -16.39 8.29 0.55
N VAL A 72 -15.71 8.45 1.69
CA VAL A 72 -14.32 8.89 1.75
C VAL A 72 -13.36 7.73 1.50
N VAL A 73 -12.44 7.90 0.56
CA VAL A 73 -11.43 6.91 0.18
C VAL A 73 -10.05 7.44 0.55
N PHE A 74 -9.38 6.73 1.44
CA PHE A 74 -8.02 7.04 1.88
C PHE A 74 -7.01 6.19 1.10
N ASP A 75 -5.82 6.75 0.82
CA ASP A 75 -4.69 5.95 0.36
C ASP A 75 -4.26 4.95 1.44
N GLY A 76 -3.82 3.77 1.01
CA GLY A 76 -3.20 2.76 1.85
C GLY A 76 -1.70 2.67 1.61
N MET A 77 -1.25 1.50 1.16
CA MET A 77 0.18 1.24 0.97
C MET A 77 0.76 2.02 -0.21
N PHE A 78 2.02 2.35 -0.09
CA PHE A 78 2.77 2.98 -1.17
C PHE A 78 3.04 2.02 -2.32
N LEU A 79 2.93 2.51 -3.57
CA LEU A 79 3.32 1.75 -4.76
C LEU A 79 4.83 1.88 -5.02
N PRO A 80 5.59 0.77 -5.12
CA PRO A 80 7.02 0.80 -5.42
C PRO A 80 7.36 1.58 -6.69
N GLY A 81 6.51 1.50 -7.72
CA GLY A 81 6.70 2.22 -8.99
C GLY A 81 6.65 3.74 -8.91
N LYS A 82 6.26 4.34 -7.77
CA LYS A 82 6.26 5.81 -7.56
C LYS A 82 7.40 6.30 -6.65
N GLU A 83 8.40 5.46 -6.38
CA GLU A 83 9.47 5.75 -5.40
C GLU A 83 10.25 7.02 -5.74
N GLN A 84 10.52 7.23 -7.02
CA GLN A 84 11.23 8.41 -7.48
C GLN A 84 10.42 9.69 -7.23
N GLU A 85 9.12 9.70 -7.54
CA GLU A 85 8.23 10.83 -7.27
C GLU A 85 8.13 11.12 -5.77
N ARG A 86 8.07 10.07 -4.94
CA ARG A 86 8.04 10.21 -3.48
C ARG A 86 9.31 10.87 -2.96
N ASN A 87 10.48 10.41 -3.41
CA ASN A 87 11.77 10.94 -2.99
C ASN A 87 11.93 12.40 -3.44
N ASN A 88 11.50 12.74 -4.65
CA ASN A 88 11.47 14.12 -5.13
C ASN A 88 10.55 15.00 -4.26
N ARG A 89 9.33 14.55 -3.96
CA ARG A 89 8.40 15.27 -3.07
C ARG A 89 9.00 15.44 -1.67
N LYS A 90 9.67 14.43 -1.13
CA LYS A 90 10.35 14.48 0.19
C LYS A 90 11.42 15.57 0.19
N ARG A 91 12.32 15.56 -0.80
CA ARG A 91 13.39 16.54 -0.94
C ARG A 91 12.85 17.98 -1.04
N THR A 92 11.85 18.22 -1.89
CA THR A 92 11.26 19.56 -2.02
C THR A 92 10.62 20.05 -0.72
N ARG A 93 10.03 19.14 0.07
CA ARG A 93 9.46 19.50 1.37
C ARG A 93 10.54 19.86 2.39
N GLU A 94 11.64 19.11 2.42
CA GLU A 94 12.79 19.41 3.31
C GLU A 94 13.41 20.77 2.98
N GLU A 95 13.61 21.07 1.69
CA GLU A 95 14.08 22.38 1.21
C GLU A 95 13.12 23.51 1.63
N SER A 96 11.81 23.28 1.51
CA SER A 96 10.78 24.23 1.94
C SER A 96 10.76 24.44 3.45
N ARG A 97 10.97 23.39 4.26
CA ARG A 97 11.07 23.49 5.73
C ARG A 97 12.28 24.30 6.15
N ALA A 98 13.45 24.03 5.57
CA ALA A 98 14.67 24.78 5.86
C ALA A 98 14.49 26.28 5.58
N LYS A 99 13.87 26.61 4.44
CA LYS A 99 13.56 28.00 4.08
C LYS A 99 12.52 28.64 5.01
N ALA A 100 11.50 27.89 5.44
CA ALA A 100 10.52 28.38 6.40
C ALA A 100 11.16 28.77 7.73
N LEU A 101 12.09 27.94 8.24
CA LEU A 101 12.81 28.19 9.48
C LEU A 101 13.72 29.44 9.37
N GLN A 102 14.41 29.59 8.24
CA GLN A 102 15.21 30.80 7.97
C GLN A 102 14.34 32.06 8.02
N LEU A 103 13.21 32.07 7.31
CA LEU A 103 12.29 33.21 7.28
C LEU A 103 11.68 33.49 8.66
N GLN A 104 11.49 32.47 9.49
CA GLN A 104 11.01 32.63 10.86
C GLN A 104 12.06 33.34 11.74
N ASN A 105 13.33 32.94 11.62
CA ASN A 105 14.45 33.59 12.32
C ASN A 105 14.67 35.05 11.86
N GLU A 106 14.36 35.35 10.61
CA GLU A 106 14.40 36.70 10.02
C GLU A 106 13.15 37.54 10.37
N GLY A 107 12.18 37.00 11.14
CA GLY A 107 10.95 37.70 11.52
C GLY A 107 9.90 37.82 10.39
N SER A 108 10.13 37.18 9.25
CA SER A 108 9.23 37.18 8.08
C SER A 108 8.13 36.11 8.19
N VAL A 109 7.28 36.24 9.20
CA VAL A 109 6.27 35.23 9.60
C VAL A 109 5.36 34.80 8.45
N ARG A 110 4.80 35.73 7.67
CA ARG A 110 3.87 35.40 6.58
C ARG A 110 4.51 34.64 5.42
N GLU A 111 5.76 34.95 5.09
CA GLU A 111 6.48 34.22 4.04
C GLU A 111 6.92 32.85 4.55
N SER A 112 7.30 32.76 5.84
CA SER A 112 7.55 31.47 6.51
C SER A 112 6.33 30.55 6.41
N TRP A 113 5.12 31.06 6.67
CA TRP A 113 3.88 30.27 6.57
C TRP A 113 3.60 29.72 5.17
N LYS A 114 3.92 30.48 4.12
CA LYS A 114 3.82 29.98 2.74
C LYS A 114 4.79 28.83 2.48
N MET A 115 6.00 28.93 3.02
CA MET A 115 7.00 27.85 2.91
C MET A 115 6.60 26.63 3.74
N LEU A 116 6.01 26.82 4.93
CA LEU A 116 5.42 25.75 5.73
C LEU A 116 4.28 25.05 4.97
N SER A 117 3.41 25.80 4.29
CA SER A 117 2.38 25.23 3.44
C SER A 117 2.95 24.37 2.30
N GLN A 118 4.13 24.69 1.76
CA GLN A 118 4.79 23.89 0.72
C GLN A 118 5.52 22.67 1.30
N ALA A 119 6.02 22.80 2.52
CA ALA A 119 6.61 21.73 3.30
C ALA A 119 5.60 20.69 3.84
N ALA A 120 4.32 21.07 3.92
CA ALA A 120 3.30 20.24 4.54
C ALA A 120 3.22 18.85 3.90
N SER A 121 3.17 17.84 4.77
CA SER A 121 2.96 16.44 4.40
C SER A 121 1.74 15.93 5.16
N ILE A 122 0.95 15.08 4.53
CA ILE A 122 -0.10 14.35 5.24
C ILE A 122 0.60 13.35 6.16
N GLU A 123 0.48 13.60 7.45
CA GLU A 123 0.90 12.68 8.51
C GLU A 123 -0.24 11.76 8.95
N TYR A 124 0.13 10.70 9.66
CA TYR A 124 -0.78 9.71 10.20
C TYR A 124 -1.91 10.33 11.03
N LYS A 125 -1.61 11.28 11.94
CA LYS A 125 -2.62 11.96 12.77
C LYS A 125 -3.77 12.54 11.95
N HIS A 126 -3.47 13.14 10.78
CA HIS A 126 -4.50 13.75 9.95
C HIS A 126 -5.45 12.72 9.34
N VAL A 127 -4.94 11.55 8.96
CA VAL A 127 -5.74 10.45 8.44
C VAL A 127 -6.60 9.85 9.55
N LYS A 128 -6.00 9.57 10.72
CA LYS A 128 -6.68 9.07 11.92
C LYS A 128 -7.84 9.96 12.31
N ASP A 129 -7.58 11.25 12.47
CA ASP A 129 -8.57 12.21 12.95
C ASP A 129 -9.67 12.43 11.91
N PHE A 130 -9.37 12.37 10.61
CA PHE A 130 -10.40 12.48 9.58
C PHE A 130 -11.27 11.22 9.48
N ILE A 131 -10.70 10.02 9.72
CA ILE A 131 -11.49 8.79 9.89
C ILE A 131 -12.42 8.91 11.10
N TRP A 132 -11.95 9.45 12.22
CA TRP A 132 -12.79 9.69 13.39
C TRP A 132 -13.97 10.61 13.09
N VAL A 133 -13.73 11.71 12.36
CA VAL A 133 -14.81 12.58 11.86
C VAL A 133 -15.81 11.80 11.00
N CYS A 134 -15.33 10.90 10.13
CA CYS A 134 -16.23 10.07 9.32
C CYS A 134 -17.10 9.16 10.21
N ILE A 135 -16.52 8.53 11.23
CA ILE A 135 -17.24 7.66 12.18
C ILE A 135 -18.30 8.47 12.94
N GLU A 136 -17.93 9.61 13.52
CA GLU A 136 -18.83 10.48 14.29
C GLU A 136 -20.01 10.97 13.46
N LYS A 137 -19.74 11.39 12.22
CA LYS A 137 -20.76 11.87 11.27
C LYS A 137 -21.51 10.74 10.55
N LYS A 138 -21.19 9.47 10.83
CA LYS A 138 -21.75 8.29 10.16
C LYS A 138 -21.58 8.34 8.62
N VAL A 139 -20.45 8.87 8.18
CA VAL A 139 -20.01 8.92 6.78
C VAL A 139 -19.29 7.62 6.43
N GLN A 140 -19.57 7.07 5.25
CA GLN A 140 -18.89 5.87 4.78
C GLN A 140 -17.43 6.19 4.46
N TYR A 141 -16.53 5.29 4.83
CA TYR A 141 -15.12 5.41 4.47
C TYR A 141 -14.48 4.06 4.18
N ILE A 142 -13.40 4.07 3.41
CA ILE A 142 -12.56 2.90 3.13
C ILE A 142 -11.11 3.36 3.00
N VAL A 143 -10.18 2.52 3.44
CA VAL A 143 -8.76 2.65 3.14
C VAL A 143 -8.45 1.72 1.98
N ALA A 144 -7.98 2.29 0.87
CA ALA A 144 -7.57 1.51 -0.30
C ALA A 144 -6.39 0.60 0.05
N ALA A 145 -6.19 -0.49 -0.69
CA ALA A 145 -5.01 -1.33 -0.50
C ALA A 145 -3.72 -0.57 -0.83
N TYR A 146 -3.77 0.26 -1.88
CA TYR A 146 -2.69 1.14 -2.33
C TYR A 146 -3.24 2.54 -2.63
N GLU A 147 -3.40 2.91 -3.89
CA GLU A 147 -3.88 4.25 -4.26
C GLU A 147 -5.41 4.35 -4.24
N SER A 148 -5.89 5.45 -3.69
CA SER A 148 -7.30 5.83 -3.67
C SER A 148 -7.86 5.98 -5.09
N ASP A 149 -7.06 6.43 -6.06
CA ASP A 149 -7.48 6.53 -7.47
C ASP A 149 -8.03 5.21 -8.01
N ALA A 150 -7.30 4.11 -7.78
CA ALA A 150 -7.69 2.78 -8.23
C ALA A 150 -8.98 2.30 -7.52
N GLN A 151 -9.09 2.57 -6.22
CA GLN A 151 -10.25 2.20 -5.42
C GLN A 151 -11.50 3.00 -5.82
N ILE A 152 -11.36 4.30 -6.08
CA ILE A 152 -12.43 5.17 -6.57
C ILE A 152 -12.89 4.72 -7.96
N ALA A 153 -11.95 4.42 -8.86
CA ALA A 153 -12.27 3.91 -10.18
C ALA A 153 -13.08 2.60 -10.11
N PHE A 154 -12.66 1.66 -9.25
CA PHE A 154 -13.40 0.44 -8.98
C PHE A 154 -14.81 0.73 -8.46
N MET A 155 -14.95 1.63 -7.48
CA MET A 155 -16.25 2.01 -6.90
C MET A 155 -17.21 2.59 -7.94
N LEU A 156 -16.72 3.39 -8.88
CA LEU A 156 -17.53 3.93 -9.97
C LEU A 156 -17.96 2.85 -10.97
N GLN A 157 -17.04 1.99 -11.40
CA GLN A 157 -17.32 0.92 -12.35
C GLN A 157 -18.35 -0.09 -11.83
N HIS A 158 -18.26 -0.44 -10.54
CA HIS A 158 -19.14 -1.41 -9.88
C HIS A 158 -20.38 -0.77 -9.26
N GLY A 159 -20.47 0.57 -9.32
CA GLY A 159 -21.67 1.27 -8.93
C GLY A 159 -21.88 1.50 -7.45
N HIS A 160 -20.80 1.42 -6.68
CA HIS A 160 -20.75 1.82 -5.28
C HIS A 160 -20.78 3.35 -5.11
N ALA A 161 -20.40 4.10 -6.15
CA ALA A 161 -20.53 5.56 -6.22
C ALA A 161 -21.10 6.02 -7.57
N GLY A 162 -21.74 7.19 -7.58
CA GLY A 162 -22.26 7.84 -8.78
C GLY A 162 -21.23 8.73 -9.47
N PHE A 163 -20.36 9.37 -8.69
CA PHE A 163 -19.29 10.22 -9.19
C PHE A 163 -18.10 10.28 -8.22
N ALA A 164 -16.94 10.68 -8.74
CA ALA A 164 -15.73 10.89 -7.95
C ALA A 164 -15.46 12.38 -7.69
N VAL A 165 -14.81 12.66 -6.57
CA VAL A 165 -14.40 13.98 -6.12
C VAL A 165 -12.89 13.95 -5.88
N THR A 166 -12.14 14.57 -6.79
CA THR A 166 -10.68 14.66 -6.69
C THR A 166 -10.14 15.91 -7.40
N GLU A 167 -8.96 16.36 -6.97
CA GLU A 167 -8.10 17.36 -7.66
C GLU A 167 -6.99 16.68 -8.48
N ASP A 168 -6.88 15.35 -8.43
CA ASP A 168 -5.93 14.57 -9.19
C ASP A 168 -6.52 14.14 -10.53
N SER A 169 -5.89 14.56 -11.62
CA SER A 169 -6.31 14.17 -12.96
C SER A 169 -5.89 12.76 -13.35
N ASP A 170 -5.04 12.09 -12.56
CA ASP A 170 -4.62 10.71 -12.79
C ASP A 170 -5.82 9.75 -12.77
N LEU A 171 -6.84 10.03 -11.95
CA LEU A 171 -8.06 9.23 -11.87
C LEU A 171 -8.75 9.03 -13.23
N LEU A 172 -8.68 10.01 -14.13
CA LEU A 172 -9.26 9.91 -15.48
C LEU A 172 -8.63 8.77 -16.30
N ALA A 173 -7.35 8.47 -16.07
CA ALA A 173 -6.63 7.43 -16.80
C ALA A 173 -7.03 6.02 -16.36
N TYR A 174 -7.62 5.84 -15.18
CA TYR A 174 -8.10 4.54 -14.67
C TYR A 174 -9.40 4.06 -15.35
N GLY A 175 -10.00 4.86 -16.24
CA GLY A 175 -11.12 4.43 -17.08
C GLY A 175 -12.40 4.12 -16.29
N CYS A 176 -12.85 5.07 -15.46
CA CYS A 176 -14.09 4.96 -14.70
C CYS A 176 -15.32 5.06 -15.64
N LYS A 177 -15.68 3.97 -16.29
CA LYS A 177 -16.93 3.83 -17.05
C LYS A 177 -17.91 3.00 -16.26
N ARG A 178 -19.17 3.45 -16.16
CA ARG A 178 -20.29 2.58 -15.80
C ARG A 178 -21.12 2.30 -17.03
N GLY A 179 -21.53 1.04 -17.19
CA GLY A 179 -22.70 0.72 -17.99
C GLY A 179 -23.93 1.32 -17.32
N THR A 180 -24.69 2.10 -18.08
CA THR A 180 -26.11 2.44 -17.88
C THR A 180 -26.59 3.41 -16.80
N VAL A 181 -25.84 3.88 -15.78
CA VAL A 181 -26.33 4.99 -14.92
C VAL A 181 -25.20 5.86 -14.32
N GLY A 182 -25.13 7.14 -14.71
CA GLY A 182 -24.26 8.19 -14.12
C GLY A 182 -22.97 8.47 -14.90
N GLU A 183 -22.95 9.53 -15.72
CA GLU A 183 -21.87 9.88 -16.67
C GLU A 183 -20.93 11.01 -16.18
N HIS A 184 -20.62 11.09 -14.87
CA HIS A 184 -20.02 12.32 -14.33
C HIS A 184 -18.73 12.09 -13.52
N TYR A 185 -17.63 12.66 -14.02
CA TYR A 185 -16.41 12.90 -13.23
C TYR A 185 -16.48 14.32 -12.68
N LEU A 186 -16.49 14.49 -11.36
CA LEU A 186 -16.43 15.80 -10.76
C LEU A 186 -14.99 16.14 -10.37
N LEU A 187 -14.32 16.90 -11.23
CA LEU A 187 -13.06 17.53 -10.88
C LEU A 187 -13.35 18.75 -10.00
N PHE A 188 -13.01 18.60 -8.73
CA PHE A 188 -13.14 19.63 -7.71
C PHE A 188 -11.99 20.62 -7.87
N ARG A 189 -12.28 21.93 -7.90
CA ARG A 189 -11.23 22.96 -7.94
C ARG A 189 -11.35 23.97 -6.81
N HIS A 190 -12.57 24.27 -6.34
CA HIS A 190 -12.80 25.21 -5.24
C HIS A 190 -14.19 25.05 -4.60
N ILE A 191 -14.23 25.03 -3.26
CA ILE A 191 -15.43 25.31 -2.46
C ILE A 191 -15.40 26.82 -2.15
N LYS A 192 -16.35 27.60 -2.66
CA LYS A 192 -16.54 29.01 -2.27
C LYS A 192 -18.02 29.24 -1.94
N ASN A 193 -18.30 29.83 -0.77
CA ASN A 193 -19.65 30.25 -0.36
C ASN A 193 -20.71 29.14 -0.37
N TYR A 194 -20.43 27.97 0.20
CA TYR A 194 -21.38 26.84 0.27
C TYR A 194 -21.95 26.41 -1.10
N SER A 195 -21.27 26.80 -2.17
CA SER A 195 -21.64 26.59 -3.57
C SER A 195 -20.41 26.02 -4.27
N VAL A 196 -20.55 24.88 -4.93
CA VAL A 196 -19.45 24.28 -5.68
C VAL A 196 -19.59 24.69 -7.14
N VAL A 197 -18.54 25.27 -7.72
CA VAL A 197 -18.47 25.56 -9.15
C VAL A 197 -17.62 24.48 -9.78
N GLU A 198 -18.27 23.50 -10.39
CA GLU A 198 -17.66 22.21 -10.74
C GLU A 198 -17.17 22.16 -12.19
N THR A 199 -16.35 21.18 -12.51
CA THR A 199 -15.97 20.83 -13.88
C THR A 199 -16.27 19.34 -14.05
N VAL A 200 -17.40 19.04 -14.70
CA VAL A 200 -17.83 17.69 -15.07
C VAL A 200 -17.21 17.32 -16.40
N ILE A 201 -16.31 16.33 -16.41
CA ILE A 201 -15.74 15.82 -17.66
C ILE A 201 -16.61 14.67 -18.15
N ASP A 202 -17.17 14.84 -19.34
CA ASP A 202 -17.99 13.85 -20.05
C ASP A 202 -17.07 12.79 -20.69
N PRO A 203 -17.06 11.53 -20.22
CA PRO A 203 -16.04 10.54 -20.56
C PRO A 203 -16.31 9.82 -21.88
N LYS A 204 -16.75 10.54 -22.93
CA LYS A 204 -16.88 10.01 -24.29
C LYS A 204 -15.53 9.73 -24.98
N ILE A 205 -14.45 9.53 -24.23
CA ILE A 205 -13.16 9.10 -24.78
C ILE A 205 -13.11 7.56 -24.75
N THR A 206 -12.92 7.01 -25.96
CA THR A 206 -13.07 5.60 -26.30
C THR A 206 -11.78 4.78 -26.12
N ARG A 207 -11.90 3.67 -25.36
CA ARG A 207 -11.25 2.33 -25.44
C ARG A 207 -9.76 2.14 -25.08
N VAL A 208 -9.50 1.22 -24.14
CA VAL A 208 -9.08 -0.19 -24.41
C VAL A 208 -9.81 -1.12 -23.43
N ASN A 209 -10.45 -2.19 -23.93
CA ASN A 209 -11.23 -3.15 -23.13
C ASN A 209 -10.30 -4.23 -22.55
N VAL A 210 -10.38 -4.44 -21.24
CA VAL A 210 -10.13 -5.73 -20.60
C VAL A 210 -11.35 -6.03 -19.74
N GLU A 211 -12.00 -7.16 -20.02
CA GLU A 211 -13.36 -7.41 -19.52
C GLU A 211 -13.40 -8.22 -18.22
N THR A 212 -12.32 -8.90 -17.79
CA THR A 212 -12.22 -9.53 -16.46
C THR A 212 -10.81 -10.10 -16.22
N ALA A 213 -10.43 -10.24 -14.94
CA ALA A 213 -9.29 -11.04 -14.50
C ALA A 213 -9.72 -11.90 -13.30
N SER A 214 -9.53 -13.22 -13.38
CA SER A 214 -9.78 -14.16 -12.29
C SER A 214 -8.49 -14.90 -11.93
N GLN A 215 -8.17 -14.99 -10.64
CA GLN A 215 -7.04 -15.79 -10.14
C GLN A 215 -7.45 -17.27 -10.05
N ALA A 216 -6.54 -18.17 -10.44
CA ALA A 216 -6.73 -19.60 -10.24
C ALA A 216 -6.12 -20.04 -8.90
N GLU A 217 -6.86 -20.84 -8.12
CA GLU A 217 -6.48 -21.27 -6.76
C GLU A 217 -5.48 -22.44 -6.71
N ASN A 218 -5.17 -23.08 -7.85
CA ASN A 218 -4.33 -24.28 -7.90
C ASN A 218 -3.08 -24.10 -8.79
N PRO A 219 -1.92 -24.64 -8.38
CA PRO A 219 -0.71 -24.65 -9.20
C PRO A 219 -0.94 -25.45 -10.49
N LEU A 220 -0.51 -24.87 -11.61
CA LEU A 220 -0.68 -25.42 -12.95
C LEU A 220 0.59 -26.17 -13.36
N HIS A 221 0.45 -27.47 -13.60
CA HIS A 221 1.50 -28.27 -14.23
C HIS A 221 1.42 -28.10 -15.74
N ILE A 222 2.39 -27.41 -16.33
CA ILE A 222 2.38 -27.04 -17.75
C ILE A 222 3.70 -27.39 -18.43
N ASN A 223 3.65 -27.64 -19.73
CA ASN A 223 4.80 -27.75 -20.59
C ASN A 223 4.79 -26.58 -21.58
N ILE A 224 5.79 -25.70 -21.52
CA ILE A 224 5.92 -24.58 -22.45
C ILE A 224 6.57 -25.10 -23.72
N THR A 225 5.75 -25.21 -24.76
CA THR A 225 6.13 -25.82 -26.06
C THR A 225 6.80 -24.82 -27.00
N ARG A 226 6.46 -23.53 -26.89
CA ARG A 226 6.98 -22.47 -27.75
C ARG A 226 6.92 -21.13 -27.06
N CYS A 227 7.98 -20.35 -27.19
CA CYS A 227 8.03 -18.94 -26.84
C CYS A 227 8.17 -18.13 -28.14
N ASP A 228 7.34 -17.11 -28.35
CA ASP A 228 7.52 -16.20 -29.48
C ASP A 228 8.64 -15.20 -29.17
N GLU A 229 9.47 -14.85 -30.15
CA GLU A 229 10.58 -13.90 -29.98
C GLU A 229 10.09 -12.45 -29.80
N GLU A 230 8.85 -12.15 -30.19
CA GLU A 230 8.27 -10.81 -30.10
C GLU A 230 7.77 -10.52 -28.67
N ILE A 231 8.50 -9.65 -27.98
CA ILE A 231 8.09 -9.06 -26.69
C ILE A 231 7.18 -7.87 -26.98
N PHE A 232 6.04 -7.81 -26.31
CA PHE A 232 5.14 -6.66 -26.41
C PHE A 232 4.94 -6.00 -25.04
N SER A 233 4.78 -4.68 -25.05
CA SER A 233 4.52 -3.91 -23.85
C SER A 233 3.01 -3.85 -23.60
N TRP A 234 2.56 -4.32 -22.44
CA TRP A 234 1.16 -4.29 -22.03
C TRP A 234 0.97 -3.28 -20.90
N LYS A 235 0.09 -2.30 -21.10
CA LYS A 235 -0.33 -1.37 -20.04
C LYS A 235 -1.45 -2.00 -19.23
N ILE A 236 -1.25 -2.11 -17.92
CA ILE A 236 -2.24 -2.69 -17.02
C ILE A 236 -3.47 -1.76 -17.01
N PRO A 237 -4.68 -2.25 -17.34
CA PRO A 237 -5.89 -1.41 -17.45
C PRO A 237 -6.20 -0.63 -16.18
N CYS A 238 -5.93 -1.24 -15.02
CA CYS A 238 -6.13 -0.63 -13.70
C CYS A 238 -4.93 0.19 -13.23
N PHE A 239 -3.83 0.24 -13.98
CA PHE A 239 -2.61 0.99 -13.65
C PHE A 239 -1.95 1.49 -14.94
N PRO A 240 -2.51 2.53 -15.58
CA PRO A 240 -2.12 2.98 -16.93
C PRO A 240 -0.68 3.53 -17.01
N VAL A 241 -0.05 3.77 -15.86
CA VAL A 241 1.34 4.24 -15.70
C VAL A 241 2.33 3.07 -15.64
N MET A 242 1.85 1.84 -15.41
CA MET A 242 2.67 0.63 -15.42
C MET A 242 2.48 -0.13 -16.72
N SER A 243 3.60 -0.36 -17.41
CA SER A 243 3.69 -1.27 -18.54
C SER A 243 4.49 -2.50 -18.14
N VAL A 244 3.94 -3.68 -18.38
CA VAL A 244 4.63 -4.96 -18.22
C VAL A 244 5.08 -5.41 -19.60
N SER A 245 6.35 -5.73 -19.76
CA SER A 245 6.86 -6.39 -20.95
C SER A 245 6.46 -7.86 -20.90
N LEU A 246 5.67 -8.31 -21.87
CA LEU A 246 5.15 -9.67 -21.93
C LEU A 246 5.65 -10.38 -23.18
N GLN A 247 5.93 -11.67 -23.04
CA GLN A 247 6.26 -12.57 -24.13
C GLN A 247 5.11 -13.56 -24.32
N LYS A 248 4.70 -13.81 -25.56
CA LYS A 248 3.67 -14.81 -25.86
C LYS A 248 4.29 -16.21 -25.78
N VAL A 249 3.56 -17.13 -25.17
CA VAL A 249 3.94 -18.53 -25.06
C VAL A 249 2.79 -19.44 -25.46
N LYS A 250 3.12 -20.62 -25.97
CA LYS A 250 2.18 -21.74 -26.07
C LYS A 250 2.56 -22.81 -25.07
N PHE A 251 1.57 -23.28 -24.33
CA PHE A 251 1.78 -24.32 -23.32
C PHE A 251 0.67 -25.37 -23.37
N GLU A 252 0.98 -26.55 -22.84
CA GLU A 252 0.06 -27.66 -22.68
C GLU A 252 -0.05 -28.01 -21.21
N TYR A 253 -1.23 -28.38 -20.73
CA TYR A 253 -1.37 -28.93 -19.38
C TYR A 253 -0.87 -30.37 -19.37
N VAL A 254 -0.05 -30.74 -18.39
CA VAL A 254 0.47 -32.11 -18.25
C VAL A 254 -0.66 -33.15 -18.17
N ASN A 255 -1.79 -32.76 -17.57
CA ASN A 255 -2.97 -33.63 -17.40
C ASN A 255 -3.92 -33.64 -18.60
N HIS A 256 -3.72 -32.77 -19.61
CA HIS A 256 -4.54 -32.69 -20.82
C HIS A 256 -3.67 -32.85 -22.06
N GLN A 257 -3.32 -34.09 -22.38
CA GLN A 257 -2.47 -34.40 -23.52
C GLN A 257 -3.12 -33.95 -24.85
N GLY A 258 -2.38 -33.14 -25.63
CA GLY A 258 -2.75 -32.74 -27.00
C GLY A 258 -3.54 -31.42 -27.14
N MET A 259 -3.78 -30.67 -26.07
CA MET A 259 -4.43 -29.35 -26.15
C MET A 259 -3.42 -28.22 -25.88
N SER A 260 -3.26 -27.34 -26.87
CA SER A 260 -2.38 -26.17 -26.80
C SER A 260 -3.15 -24.92 -26.40
N TYR A 261 -2.65 -24.21 -25.39
CA TYR A 261 -3.22 -22.99 -24.84
C TYR A 261 -2.30 -21.79 -25.11
N ASN A 262 -2.92 -20.62 -25.30
CA ASN A 262 -2.17 -19.37 -25.44
C ASN A 262 -1.90 -18.77 -24.05
N GLY A 263 -0.65 -18.46 -23.78
CA GLY A 263 -0.21 -17.81 -22.55
C GLY A 263 0.64 -16.58 -22.81
N VAL A 264 0.87 -15.83 -21.74
CA VAL A 264 1.84 -14.75 -21.70
C VAL A 264 2.65 -14.81 -20.40
N VAL A 265 3.95 -14.56 -20.49
CA VAL A 265 4.90 -14.50 -19.36
C VAL A 265 5.57 -13.14 -19.30
N SER A 266 6.05 -12.73 -18.12
CA SER A 266 6.88 -11.52 -18.01
C SER A 266 8.19 -11.73 -18.76
N ALA A 267 8.55 -10.79 -19.65
CA ALA A 267 9.80 -10.83 -20.41
C ALA A 267 11.06 -10.73 -19.52
N ASP A 268 10.91 -10.20 -18.30
CA ASP A 268 12.01 -10.10 -17.32
C ASP A 268 12.33 -11.46 -16.66
N LYS A 269 11.46 -12.46 -16.83
CA LYS A 269 11.69 -13.83 -16.39
C LYS A 269 11.94 -14.68 -17.63
N MET A 270 13.19 -14.99 -17.92
CA MET A 270 13.51 -15.98 -18.96
C MET A 270 12.86 -17.30 -18.56
N VAL A 271 11.97 -17.80 -19.43
CA VAL A 271 11.38 -19.12 -19.29
C VAL A 271 11.82 -19.93 -20.50
N ASP A 272 12.71 -20.88 -20.25
CA ASP A 272 13.09 -21.86 -21.27
C ASP A 272 11.91 -22.80 -21.57
N THR A 273 11.83 -23.28 -22.80
CA THR A 273 10.83 -24.30 -23.18
C THR A 273 11.05 -25.56 -22.34
N GLY A 274 9.98 -26.10 -21.76
CA GLY A 274 10.07 -27.28 -20.89
C GLY A 274 8.93 -27.36 -19.87
N PHE A 275 9.01 -28.39 -19.03
CA PHE A 275 8.04 -28.63 -17.96
C PHE A 275 8.28 -27.67 -16.80
N CYS A 276 7.22 -26.99 -16.36
CA CYS A 276 7.27 -26.11 -15.21
C CYS A 276 5.96 -26.14 -14.39
N ILE A 277 6.08 -25.83 -13.11
CA ILE A 277 4.93 -25.69 -12.21
C ILE A 277 4.65 -24.21 -12.04
N CYS A 278 3.55 -23.73 -12.59
CA CYS A 278 3.15 -22.34 -12.43
C CYS A 278 2.22 -22.18 -11.21
N THR A 279 2.69 -21.54 -10.15
CA THR A 279 1.96 -21.36 -8.89
C THR A 279 1.10 -20.10 -8.85
N SER A 280 1.18 -19.23 -9.86
CA SER A 280 0.35 -18.03 -9.95
C SER A 280 0.00 -17.72 -11.40
N SER A 281 -1.30 -17.72 -11.68
CA SER A 281 -1.83 -17.41 -13.01
C SER A 281 -3.16 -16.67 -12.95
N CYS A 282 -3.49 -15.96 -14.02
CA CYS A 282 -4.81 -15.39 -14.26
C CYS A 282 -5.15 -15.47 -15.75
N GLU A 283 -6.40 -15.21 -16.08
CA GLU A 283 -6.85 -15.08 -17.46
C GLU A 283 -7.03 -13.60 -17.82
N ILE A 284 -6.55 -13.24 -19.01
CA ILE A 284 -6.78 -11.94 -19.62
C ILE A 284 -7.33 -12.14 -21.02
N THR A 285 -8.04 -11.14 -21.54
CA THR A 285 -8.47 -11.13 -22.94
C THR A 285 -7.77 -9.98 -23.67
N ILE A 286 -7.02 -10.31 -24.73
CA ILE A 286 -6.35 -9.33 -25.59
C ILE A 286 -7.00 -9.43 -26.98
N ASN A 287 -7.59 -8.34 -27.46
CA ASN A 287 -8.27 -8.28 -28.76
C ASN A 287 -9.31 -9.41 -28.98
N GLY A 288 -10.09 -9.73 -27.94
CA GLY A 288 -11.12 -10.78 -27.99
C GLY A 288 -10.60 -12.21 -27.92
N LYS A 289 -9.28 -12.42 -27.75
CA LYS A 289 -8.68 -13.74 -27.53
C LYS A 289 -8.25 -13.89 -26.06
N ALA A 290 -8.61 -15.00 -25.44
CA ALA A 290 -8.19 -15.33 -24.08
C ALA A 290 -6.73 -15.79 -24.04
N PHE A 291 -5.99 -15.29 -23.06
CA PHE A 291 -4.61 -15.66 -22.74
C PHE A 291 -4.48 -15.96 -21.25
N LYS A 292 -3.69 -16.98 -20.90
CA LYS A 292 -3.28 -17.26 -19.53
C LYS A 292 -2.02 -16.47 -19.18
N VAL A 293 -2.06 -15.58 -18.21
CA VAL A 293 -0.85 -14.92 -17.69
C VAL A 293 -0.20 -15.84 -16.65
N LEU A 294 1.09 -16.08 -16.75
CA LEU A 294 1.86 -16.99 -15.89
C LEU A 294 3.06 -16.22 -15.32
N TRP A 295 3.21 -16.11 -13.98
CA TRP A 295 4.26 -15.24 -13.41
C TRP A 295 4.98 -15.76 -12.15
N THR A 296 4.63 -16.93 -11.63
CA THR A 296 5.42 -17.61 -10.58
C THR A 296 5.64 -19.05 -11.00
N PHE A 297 6.90 -19.49 -11.04
CA PHE A 297 7.30 -20.83 -11.48
C PHE A 297 8.13 -21.51 -10.39
N GLU A 298 7.89 -22.79 -10.14
CA GLU A 298 8.70 -23.65 -9.27
C GLU A 298 9.37 -24.76 -10.10
N GLY A 299 10.70 -24.91 -9.93
CA GLY A 299 11.51 -25.98 -10.50
C GLY A 299 11.91 -25.80 -11.97
N THR A 300 13.21 -25.64 -12.22
CA THR A 300 13.82 -25.95 -13.53
C THR A 300 14.14 -27.44 -13.55
N VAL A 301 13.43 -28.22 -14.38
CA VAL A 301 13.87 -29.57 -14.74
C VAL A 301 14.56 -29.47 -16.09
N SER A 302 15.87 -29.23 -16.07
CA SER A 302 16.71 -29.48 -17.24
C SER A 302 16.77 -31.00 -17.44
N SER A 303 16.21 -31.46 -18.55
CA SER A 303 16.41 -32.81 -19.05
C SER A 303 17.84 -32.93 -19.58
N ASP A 304 18.73 -33.51 -18.78
CA ASP A 304 19.92 -34.18 -19.31
C ASP A 304 20.18 -35.44 -18.48
N LEU A 305 19.93 -36.58 -19.11
CA LEU A 305 20.36 -37.90 -18.68
C LEU A 305 21.84 -38.03 -19.04
N GLY A 306 22.72 -37.86 -18.06
CA GLY A 306 24.15 -38.07 -18.22
C GLY A 306 24.86 -38.09 -16.87
N THR A 307 25.24 -39.30 -16.45
CA THR A 307 26.22 -39.66 -15.42
C THR A 307 27.07 -38.52 -14.86
N GLU A 308 27.00 -38.28 -13.55
CA GLU A 308 28.20 -38.18 -12.72
C GLU A 308 27.86 -38.43 -11.26
N GLN A 309 28.41 -39.54 -10.79
CA GLN A 309 28.39 -40.03 -9.44
C GLN A 309 29.63 -39.46 -8.78
N GLU A 310 29.56 -38.34 -8.06
CA GLU A 310 30.70 -37.95 -7.24
C GLU A 310 30.34 -37.05 -6.04
N ALA A 311 30.73 -37.57 -4.88
CA ALA A 311 31.09 -36.88 -3.64
C ALA A 311 30.11 -35.88 -3.01
N ARG A 312 29.37 -36.38 -2.00
CA ARG A 312 29.10 -35.61 -0.78
C ARG A 312 30.43 -35.20 -0.15
N GLU A 313 30.93 -34.03 -0.51
CA GLU A 313 31.93 -33.35 0.32
C GLU A 313 31.20 -32.62 1.45
N GLN A 314 31.29 -33.20 2.65
CA GLN A 314 31.18 -32.45 3.88
C GLN A 314 32.31 -31.41 3.88
N LYS A 315 32.04 -30.20 3.39
CA LYS A 315 32.83 -29.04 3.79
C LYS A 315 32.46 -28.71 5.23
N HIS A 316 33.29 -29.21 6.15
CA HIS A 316 33.55 -28.53 7.41
C HIS A 316 34.22 -27.19 7.05
N GLU A 317 33.40 -26.22 6.64
CA GLU A 317 33.80 -24.82 6.70
C GLU A 317 33.73 -24.44 8.17
N ILE A 318 34.89 -24.03 8.68
CA ILE A 318 35.03 -23.37 9.98
C ILE A 318 34.13 -22.13 9.90
N PHE A 319 32.94 -22.23 10.48
CA PHE A 319 32.02 -21.10 10.59
C PHE A 319 32.69 -20.07 11.50
N GLU A 320 33.19 -19.00 10.90
CA GLU A 320 33.24 -17.73 11.62
C GLU A 320 31.82 -17.45 12.10
N GLU A 321 31.64 -17.24 13.41
CA GLU A 321 30.38 -16.90 14.08
C GLU A 321 29.89 -15.53 13.58
N THR A 322 29.43 -15.49 12.33
CA THR A 322 28.87 -14.29 11.74
C THR A 322 27.45 -14.12 12.28
N PRO A 323 27.15 -13.03 13.00
CA PRO A 323 25.82 -12.82 13.52
C PRO A 323 24.82 -12.61 12.38
N HIS A 324 23.74 -13.38 12.40
CA HIS A 324 22.67 -13.30 11.42
C HIS A 324 21.43 -12.67 12.02
N THR A 325 20.98 -11.56 11.45
CA THR A 325 19.79 -10.83 11.87
C THR A 325 18.61 -11.07 10.93
N LEU A 326 17.44 -11.40 11.49
CA LEU A 326 16.19 -11.51 10.74
C LEU A 326 15.07 -10.67 11.40
N PRO A 327 14.18 -10.07 10.60
CA PRO A 327 12.99 -9.39 11.12
C PRO A 327 11.89 -10.40 11.49
N PHE A 328 11.23 -10.15 12.62
CA PHE A 328 10.12 -10.91 13.15
C PHE A 328 8.91 -10.00 13.35
N LYS A 329 7.75 -10.49 12.93
CA LYS A 329 6.48 -9.83 13.20
C LYS A 329 6.05 -10.14 14.64
N VAL A 330 5.64 -9.11 15.36
CA VAL A 330 5.02 -9.26 16.68
C VAL A 330 3.52 -9.42 16.52
N MET A 331 2.97 -10.48 17.11
CA MET A 331 1.56 -10.84 17.04
C MET A 331 0.79 -10.27 18.24
N GLY A 332 -0.52 -10.08 18.06
CA GLY A 332 -1.41 -9.64 19.13
C GLY A 332 -1.21 -8.20 19.62
N THR A 333 -0.55 -7.34 18.84
CA THR A 333 -0.30 -5.93 19.22
C THR A 333 -1.58 -5.14 19.42
N CYS A 334 -2.63 -5.43 18.64
CA CYS A 334 -3.92 -4.75 18.69
C CYS A 334 -4.98 -5.49 19.54
N TYR A 335 -4.56 -6.40 20.43
CA TYR A 335 -5.50 -7.21 21.24
C TYR A 335 -5.84 -6.60 22.60
N ALA A 336 -5.12 -5.55 22.99
CA ALA A 336 -5.34 -4.83 24.25
C ALA A 336 -5.01 -3.35 24.05
N THR A 337 -5.76 -2.46 24.71
CA THR A 337 -5.58 -1.00 24.61
C THR A 337 -4.23 -0.58 25.18
N GLU A 338 -3.82 -1.22 26.29
CA GLU A 338 -2.54 -0.96 26.97
C GLU A 338 -1.34 -1.23 26.05
N ARG A 339 -1.47 -2.22 25.15
CA ARG A 339 -0.44 -2.52 24.12
C ARG A 339 -0.37 -1.42 23.07
N GLN A 340 -1.51 -0.87 22.68
CA GLN A 340 -1.59 0.21 21.70
C GLN A 340 -1.03 1.51 22.28
N ASP A 341 -1.39 1.85 23.51
CA ASP A 341 -0.89 3.03 24.21
C ASP A 341 0.64 2.95 24.39
N ALA A 342 1.16 1.77 24.76
CA ALA A 342 2.60 1.55 24.87
C ALA A 342 3.32 1.68 23.51
N LEU A 343 2.72 1.18 22.43
CA LEU A 343 3.28 1.27 21.08
C LEU A 343 3.19 2.69 20.49
N GLU A 344 2.14 3.44 20.79
CA GLU A 344 2.00 4.85 20.38
C GLU A 344 3.10 5.69 21.05
N LYS A 345 3.27 5.55 22.38
CA LYS A 345 4.37 6.21 23.09
C LYS A 345 5.75 5.81 22.54
N ALA A 346 5.96 4.52 22.28
CA ALA A 346 7.22 4.05 21.71
C ALA A 346 7.47 4.61 20.31
N TYR A 347 6.42 4.78 19.50
CA TYR A 347 6.50 5.42 18.19
C TYR A 347 6.93 6.89 18.34
N GLU A 348 6.30 7.65 19.22
CA GLU A 348 6.66 9.05 19.50
C GLU A 348 8.11 9.16 19.97
N MET A 349 8.52 8.33 20.93
CA MET A 349 9.90 8.33 21.43
C MET A 349 10.92 8.04 20.33
N LEU A 350 10.66 7.02 19.51
CA LEU A 350 11.60 6.59 18.47
C LEU A 350 11.66 7.56 17.28
N TYR A 351 10.53 8.07 16.80
CA TYR A 351 10.46 8.83 15.55
C TYR A 351 10.34 10.34 15.75
N ASP A 352 9.63 10.79 16.79
CA ASP A 352 9.41 12.22 17.00
C ASP A 352 10.49 12.82 17.92
N PHE A 353 10.89 12.09 18.97
CA PHE A 353 11.91 12.54 19.93
C PHE A 353 13.30 11.97 19.68
N ASN A 354 13.45 11.02 18.74
CA ASN A 354 14.71 10.35 18.41
C ASN A 354 15.44 9.75 19.63
N ARG A 355 14.65 9.19 20.56
CA ARG A 355 15.12 8.48 21.76
C ARG A 355 15.09 6.97 21.53
N PRO A 356 16.05 6.22 22.09
CA PRO A 356 16.05 4.77 21.94
C PRO A 356 14.86 4.14 22.66
N VAL A 357 14.33 3.07 22.06
CA VAL A 357 13.34 2.19 22.69
C VAL A 357 13.95 0.80 22.71
N PHE A 358 14.03 0.23 23.90
CA PHE A 358 14.58 -1.09 24.17
C PHE A 358 13.50 -2.15 24.01
N VAL A 359 13.91 -3.35 23.58
CA VAL A 359 13.01 -4.48 23.37
C VAL A 359 13.65 -5.76 23.90
N ARG A 360 12.85 -6.62 24.50
CA ARG A 360 13.29 -7.93 24.98
C ARG A 360 12.24 -9.01 24.73
N LEU A 361 12.71 -10.24 24.68
CA LEU A 361 11.87 -11.43 24.62
C LEU A 361 11.76 -12.03 26.03
N CYS A 362 10.55 -12.40 26.43
CA CYS A 362 10.28 -12.97 27.75
C CYS A 362 9.45 -14.26 27.59
N PRO A 363 9.99 -15.45 27.92
CA PRO A 363 9.20 -16.68 27.98
C PRO A 363 8.06 -16.55 29.00
N GLU A 364 6.88 -17.06 28.65
CA GLU A 364 5.71 -17.09 29.54
C GLU A 364 5.29 -18.54 29.86
N PRO A 365 6.06 -19.30 30.66
CA PRO A 365 5.75 -20.71 30.96
C PRO A 365 4.45 -20.90 31.76
N GLU A 366 3.98 -19.85 32.44
CA GLU A 366 2.73 -19.83 33.20
C GLU A 366 1.51 -19.40 32.36
N ASN A 367 1.69 -19.17 31.06
CA ASN A 367 0.59 -18.79 30.18
C ASN A 367 -0.36 -19.99 29.99
N ASN A 368 -1.62 -19.81 30.40
CA ASN A 368 -2.65 -20.85 30.38
C ASN A 368 -3.01 -21.33 28.97
N ASP A 369 -2.79 -20.52 27.93
CA ASP A 369 -3.14 -20.83 26.55
C ASP A 369 -1.99 -21.48 25.77
N ASP A 370 -0.75 -21.07 26.04
CA ASP A 370 0.45 -21.64 25.42
C ASP A 370 1.67 -21.56 26.35
N PRO A 371 2.10 -22.67 26.99
CA PRO A 371 3.25 -22.66 27.89
C PRO A 371 4.59 -22.40 27.17
N ASN A 372 4.60 -22.41 25.83
CA ASN A 372 5.77 -22.03 25.03
C ASN A 372 5.62 -20.61 24.45
N ALA A 373 4.71 -19.78 24.97
CA ALA A 373 4.58 -18.40 24.54
C ALA A 373 5.86 -17.61 24.84
N ILE A 374 6.23 -16.73 23.92
CA ILE A 374 7.31 -15.75 24.10
C ILE A 374 6.69 -14.37 23.91
N ALA A 375 6.57 -13.63 25.00
CA ALA A 375 6.12 -12.25 24.99
C ALA A 375 7.22 -11.32 24.46
N VAL A 376 6.80 -10.28 23.76
CA VAL A 376 7.64 -9.17 23.34
C VAL A 376 7.32 -7.99 24.23
N GLN A 377 8.34 -7.50 24.94
CA GLN A 377 8.22 -6.37 25.84
C GLN A 377 9.11 -5.22 25.39
N ILE A 378 8.63 -4.00 25.54
CA ILE A 378 9.39 -2.79 25.20
C ILE A 378 9.55 -1.88 26.43
N ASN A 379 10.58 -1.06 26.40
CA ASN A 379 10.83 -0.03 27.38
C ASN A 379 11.37 1.23 26.66
N TYR A 380 10.85 2.39 27.00
CA TYR A 380 11.21 3.66 26.38
C TYR A 380 11.71 4.70 27.39
N ASP A 381 11.90 4.30 28.65
CA ASP A 381 12.42 5.11 29.74
C ASP A 381 13.09 4.17 30.76
N GLU A 382 14.36 4.42 31.09
CA GLU A 382 15.15 3.57 31.99
C GLU A 382 14.52 3.45 33.39
N ASP A 383 13.74 4.46 33.80
CA ASP A 383 13.04 4.50 35.09
C ASP A 383 11.66 3.81 35.07
N GLU A 384 11.16 3.41 33.90
CA GLU A 384 9.86 2.76 33.73
C GLU A 384 9.98 1.23 33.60
N PRO A 385 8.92 0.46 33.93
CA PRO A 385 8.91 -0.97 33.68
C PRO A 385 8.85 -1.30 32.18
N TYR A 386 9.12 -2.57 31.86
CA TYR A 386 8.87 -3.10 30.52
C TYR A 386 7.37 -3.35 30.30
N TYR A 387 6.85 -2.92 29.16
CA TYR A 387 5.45 -3.11 28.76
C TYR A 387 5.33 -4.23 27.73
N THR A 388 4.50 -5.24 28.01
CA THR A 388 4.18 -6.29 27.04
C THR A 388 3.36 -5.71 25.89
N VAL A 389 3.88 -5.78 24.66
CA VAL A 389 3.22 -5.24 23.45
C VAL A 389 2.75 -6.31 22.48
N GLY A 390 3.09 -7.57 22.71
CA GLY A 390 2.62 -8.69 21.89
C GLY A 390 3.44 -9.94 22.16
N TYR A 391 3.44 -10.86 21.20
CA TYR A 391 4.10 -12.16 21.33
C TYR A 391 4.64 -12.67 19.98
N ILE A 392 5.57 -13.62 20.03
CA ILE A 392 6.08 -14.32 18.85
C ILE A 392 5.09 -15.40 18.41
N ALA A 393 4.92 -15.57 17.10
CA ALA A 393 4.07 -16.62 16.54
C ALA A 393 4.52 -18.01 17.02
N ARG A 394 3.56 -18.84 17.42
CA ARG A 394 3.79 -20.14 18.08
C ARG A 394 4.68 -21.08 17.27
N GLU A 395 4.56 -21.08 15.95
CA GLU A 395 5.35 -21.89 15.04
C GLU A 395 6.86 -21.54 15.05
N LEU A 396 7.20 -20.32 15.50
CA LEU A 396 8.57 -19.83 15.59
C LEU A 396 9.20 -20.02 16.99
N THR A 397 8.40 -20.18 18.05
CA THR A 397 8.91 -20.23 19.43
C THR A 397 9.85 -21.40 19.67
N ARG A 398 9.61 -22.56 19.01
CA ARG A 398 10.50 -23.73 19.07
C ARG A 398 11.94 -23.47 18.60
N TYR A 399 12.15 -22.48 17.73
CA TYR A 399 13.48 -22.12 17.23
C TYR A 399 14.16 -21.08 18.13
N LEU A 400 13.39 -20.36 18.95
CA LEU A 400 13.89 -19.29 19.80
C LEU A 400 14.15 -19.78 21.23
N HIS A 401 13.27 -20.60 21.81
CA HIS A 401 13.41 -21.11 23.19
C HIS A 401 14.80 -21.70 23.50
N PRO A 402 15.40 -22.56 22.65
CA PRO A 402 16.69 -23.17 22.97
C PRO A 402 17.86 -22.19 23.04
N VAL A 403 17.72 -21.01 22.43
CA VAL A 403 18.80 -20.03 22.25
C VAL A 403 18.43 -18.65 22.80
N ILE A 404 17.32 -18.51 23.52
CA ILE A 404 16.70 -17.20 23.81
C ILE A 404 17.63 -16.27 24.60
N GLU A 405 18.45 -16.81 25.50
CA GLU A 405 19.43 -16.06 26.29
C GLU A 405 20.62 -15.55 25.47
N GLN A 406 20.84 -16.11 24.27
CA GLN A 406 21.92 -15.76 23.35
C GLN A 406 21.45 -14.81 22.23
N LEU A 407 20.18 -14.41 22.24
CA LEU A 407 19.60 -13.55 21.21
C LEU A 407 19.79 -12.08 21.56
N GLU A 408 20.28 -11.31 20.58
CA GLU A 408 20.20 -9.85 20.62
C GLU A 408 18.93 -9.40 19.90
N VAL A 409 18.19 -8.47 20.50
CA VAL A 409 16.89 -8.02 20.00
C VAL A 409 16.88 -6.50 19.89
N SER A 410 16.46 -6.00 18.73
CA SER A 410 16.31 -4.56 18.49
C SER A 410 15.01 -4.27 17.75
N ILE A 411 14.58 -3.01 17.77
CA ILE A 411 13.37 -2.61 17.02
C ILE A 411 13.72 -2.56 15.53
N HIS A 412 12.93 -3.26 14.72
CA HIS A 412 13.02 -3.16 13.26
C HIS A 412 12.22 -1.94 12.79
N ASN A 413 10.94 -1.86 13.17
CA ASN A 413 10.10 -0.68 12.98
C ASN A 413 8.87 -0.71 13.89
N ILE A 414 8.29 0.46 14.14
CA ILE A 414 6.92 0.60 14.66
C ILE A 414 6.13 1.37 13.60
N ARG A 415 4.99 0.83 13.19
CA ARG A 415 4.16 1.41 12.13
C ARG A 415 2.70 1.37 12.54
N PHE A 416 2.00 2.47 12.32
CA PHE A 416 0.55 2.43 12.34
C PHE A 416 0.03 1.83 11.03
N CYS A 417 -0.92 0.91 11.11
CA CYS A 417 -1.54 0.31 9.94
C CYS A 417 -3.07 0.33 10.03
N THR A 418 -3.69 0.79 8.96
CA THR A 418 -5.15 0.81 8.76
C THR A 418 -5.66 -0.33 7.87
N THR A 419 -4.76 -1.06 7.20
CA THR A 419 -5.07 -2.09 6.20
C THR A 419 -5.15 -3.51 6.77
N PHE A 420 -4.85 -3.70 8.05
CA PHE A 420 -5.01 -4.99 8.73
C PHE A 420 -6.43 -5.15 9.29
N GLN A 421 -6.78 -6.38 9.67
CA GLN A 421 -8.06 -6.70 10.31
C GLN A 421 -8.35 -5.82 11.55
N ARG A 422 -7.31 -5.31 12.21
CA ARG A 422 -7.42 -4.34 13.29
C ARG A 422 -6.60 -3.11 12.93
N ILE A 423 -7.18 -1.95 13.14
CA ILE A 423 -6.52 -0.67 12.97
C ILE A 423 -5.68 -0.43 14.23
N GLY A 424 -4.39 -0.10 14.08
CA GLY A 424 -3.51 0.06 15.23
C GLY A 424 -2.03 0.16 14.90
N PHE A 425 -1.22 0.35 15.93
CA PHE A 425 0.23 0.22 15.88
C PHE A 425 0.65 -1.24 15.85
N TYR A 426 1.60 -1.52 14.97
CA TYR A 426 2.26 -2.79 14.78
C TYR A 426 3.76 -2.59 14.94
N ILE A 427 4.42 -3.55 15.60
CA ILE A 427 5.87 -3.56 15.78
C ILE A 427 6.46 -4.79 15.07
N ALA A 428 7.57 -4.57 14.40
CA ALA A 428 8.48 -5.62 13.97
C ALA A 428 9.79 -5.46 14.74
N ILE A 429 10.41 -6.58 15.10
CA ILE A 429 11.69 -6.61 15.82
C ILE A 429 12.72 -7.36 15.00
N ASN A 430 13.98 -6.98 15.11
CA ASN A 430 15.11 -7.74 14.61
C ASN A 430 15.58 -8.67 15.71
N ILE A 431 15.80 -9.94 15.37
CA ILE A 431 16.45 -10.91 16.26
C ILE A 431 17.76 -11.32 15.59
N THR A 432 18.86 -11.17 16.32
CA THR A 432 20.21 -11.54 15.90
C THR A 432 20.69 -12.72 16.73
N LYS A 433 21.28 -13.72 16.06
CA LYS A 433 21.93 -14.86 16.71
C LYS A 433 23.26 -15.19 16.02
N PRO A 434 24.23 -15.82 16.70
CA PRO A 434 25.58 -16.06 16.18
C PRO A 434 25.68 -17.16 15.11
N CYS A 435 24.57 -17.83 14.78
CA CYS A 435 24.53 -18.97 13.86
C CYS A 435 23.43 -18.82 12.80
N LEU A 436 23.52 -19.60 11.72
CA LEU A 436 22.53 -19.58 10.63
C LEU A 436 21.12 -19.87 11.12
N TRP A 437 20.16 -19.15 10.56
CA TRP A 437 18.74 -19.39 10.78
C TRP A 437 18.26 -20.63 10.03
N ASP A 438 17.32 -21.35 10.66
CA ASP A 438 16.59 -22.44 10.00
C ASP A 438 15.81 -21.88 8.79
N GLU A 439 15.77 -22.65 7.70
CA GLU A 439 15.14 -22.23 6.44
C GLU A 439 13.68 -21.80 6.63
N HIS A 440 12.94 -22.44 7.56
CA HIS A 440 11.56 -22.05 7.86
C HIS A 440 11.48 -20.67 8.50
N VAL A 441 12.46 -20.31 9.33
CA VAL A 441 12.54 -18.99 9.96
C VAL A 441 12.90 -17.93 8.92
N VAL A 442 13.82 -18.26 8.00
CA VAL A 442 14.15 -17.40 6.86
C VAL A 442 12.95 -17.17 5.94
N ALA A 443 12.15 -18.21 5.68
CA ALA A 443 10.94 -18.09 4.86
C ALA A 443 9.86 -17.22 5.55
N ALA A 444 9.73 -17.33 6.87
CA ALA A 444 8.81 -16.51 7.66
C ALA A 444 9.25 -15.03 7.69
N SER A 445 10.55 -14.77 7.87
CA SER A 445 11.09 -13.41 7.95
C SER A 445 10.92 -12.63 6.64
N LYS A 446 10.99 -13.29 5.48
CA LYS A 446 10.73 -12.69 4.16
C LYS A 446 9.32 -12.10 4.02
N LYS A 447 8.37 -12.48 4.89
CA LYS A 447 7.00 -11.96 4.90
C LYS A 447 6.82 -10.73 5.80
N VAL A 448 7.84 -10.37 6.59
CA VAL A 448 7.82 -9.22 7.48
C VAL A 448 8.16 -7.96 6.67
N LYS A 449 7.33 -6.93 6.79
CA LYS A 449 7.38 -5.71 5.97
C LYS A 449 8.03 -4.53 6.69
#